data_AF-A0A023CUQ8-F1
#
_entry.id   AF-A0A023CUQ8-F1
#
_cell.length_a   1.000
_cell.length_b   1.000
_cell.length_c   1.000
_cell.angle_alpha   90.00
_cell.angle_beta   90.00
_cell.angle_gamma   90.00
#
_symmetry.space_group_name_H-M   'P 1'
#
loop_
_entity.id
_entity.type
_entity.pdbx_description
1 polymer ?
#
loop_
_entity_poly.entity_id
_entity_poly.type
_entity_poly.pdbx_seq_one_letter_code
_entity_poly.pdbx_strand_id
1 'polypeptide(L)' 'MLTATLKELESDGIVLRTQFNEIPPRVEYSLTKKGNTLLPIFVELGKWEKKYNS' A
#
# COMPACT_ATOMS: atom_id res chain seq x y z
N MET A 1 -6.54 -9.85 8.91
CA MET A 1 -6.43 -8.69 9.81
C MET A 1 -5.51 -7.65 9.15
N LEU A 2 -5.93 -6.37 9.07
CA LEU A 2 -5.17 -5.29 8.42
C LEU A 2 -3.71 -5.19 8.89
N THR A 3 -3.47 -5.32 10.20
CA THR A 3 -2.12 -5.24 10.78
C THR A 3 -1.17 -6.32 10.28
N ALA A 4 -1.66 -7.54 10.04
CA ALA A 4 -0.82 -8.63 9.53
C ALA A 4 -0.41 -8.35 8.07
N THR A 5 -1.36 -7.91 7.25
CA THR A 5 -1.10 -7.55 5.85
C THR A 5 -0.13 -6.37 5.74
N LEU A 6 -0.24 -5.35 6.59
CA LEU A 6 0.70 -4.23 6.60
C LEU A 6 2.12 -4.67 6.99
N LYS A 7 2.27 -5.62 7.92
CA LYS A 7 3.58 -6.18 8.29
C LYS A 7 4.21 -6.98 7.15
N GLU A 8 3.40 -7.77 6.42
CA GLU A 8 3.88 -8.49 5.24
C GLU A 8 4.34 -7.53 4.14
N LEU A 9 3.52 -6.52 3.82
CA LEU A 9 3.87 -5.51 2.83
C LEU A 9 5.07 -4.65 3.23
N GLU A 10 5.27 -4.41 4.52
CA GLU A 10 6.48 -3.79 5.06
C GLU A 10 7.70 -4.69 4.86
N SER A 11 7.59 -5.99 5.19
CA SER A 11 8.65 -6.99 4.97
C SER A 11 9.03 -7.15 3.50
N ASP A 12 8.05 -7.02 2.59
CA ASP A 12 8.27 -7.08 1.14
C ASP A 12 8.85 -5.78 0.57
N GLY A 13 8.99 -4.74 1.40
CA GLY A 13 9.49 -3.42 1.02
C GLY A 13 8.52 -2.64 0.12
N ILE A 14 7.23 -2.97 0.16
CA ILE A 14 6.15 -2.31 -0.60
C ILE A 14 5.60 -1.12 0.19
N VAL A 15 5.47 -1.27 1.50
CA VAL A 15 4.97 -0.26 2.43
C VAL A 15 6.10 0.19 3.38
N LEU A 16 6.14 1.47 3.68
CA LEU A 16 7.00 2.08 4.69
C LEU A 16 6.14 2.44 5.90
N ARG A 17 6.55 1.97 7.09
CA ARG A 17 5.95 2.36 8.36
C ARG A 17 6.77 3.50 8.98
N THR A 18 6.12 4.63 9.26
CA THR A 18 6.73 5.77 9.96
C THR A 18 6.03 5.99 11.29
N GLN A 19 6.79 5.98 12.38
CA GLN A 19 6.27 6.23 13.72
C GLN A 19 6.60 7.67 14.13
N PHE A 20 5.57 8.41 14.53
CA PHE A 20 5.68 9.76 15.05
C PHE A 20 5.45 9.74 16.55
N ASN A 21 6.50 10.07 17.30
CA ASN A 21 6.47 10.13 18.76
C ASN A 21 5.98 11.51 19.26
N GLU A 22 4.91 12.03 18.67
CA GLU A 22 4.22 13.24 19.12
C GLU A 22 3.10 12.90 20.10
N ILE A 23 2.41 13.91 20.63
CA ILE A 23 1.24 13.71 21.50
C ILE A 23 0.01 14.21 20.73
N PRO A 24 -0.93 13.31 20.35
CA PRO A 24 -0.95 11.86 20.55
C PRO A 24 0.00 11.09 19.60
N PRO A 25 0.55 9.94 20.02
CA PRO A 25 1.44 9.16 19.17
C PRO A 25 0.67 8.58 17.98
N ARG A 26 1.27 8.62 16.78
CA ARG A 26 0.66 8.11 15.55
C ARG A 26 1.63 7.31 14.70
N VAL A 27 1.06 6.45 13.87
CA VAL A 27 1.79 5.64 12.90
C VAL A 27 1.18 5.89 11.53
N GLU A 28 2.02 6.24 10.56
CA GLU A 28 1.63 6.34 9.17
C GLU A 28 2.24 5.21 8.35
N TYR A 29 1.49 4.78 7.35
CA TYR A 29 1.94 3.83 6.34
C TYR A 29 1.88 4.51 4.98
N SER A 30 2.97 4.43 4.23
CA SER A 30 3.06 4.99 2.87
C SER A 30 3.65 3.97 1.91
N LEU A 31 3.41 4.13 0.60
CA LEU A 31 4.05 3.26 -0.39
C LEU A 31 5.51 3.65 -0.56
N THR A 32 6.39 2.65 -0.63
CA THR A 32 7.79 2.87 -1.02
C THR A 32 7.88 3.18 -2.51
N LYS A 33 9.08 3.53 -3.00
CA LYS A 33 9.33 3.62 -4.45
C LYS A 33 8.95 2.32 -5.18
N LYS A 34 9.28 1.16 -4.60
CA LYS A 34 8.90 -0.17 -5.11
C LYS A 34 7.39 -0.39 -5.07
N GLY A 35 6.71 0.01 -3.99
CA GLY A 35 5.25 -0.10 -3.91
C GLY A 35 4.53 0.77 -4.95
N ASN A 36 5.05 1.96 -5.22
CA ASN A 36 4.49 2.85 -6.24
C ASN A 36 4.59 2.28 -7.66
N THR A 37 5.58 1.44 -7.98
CA THR A 37 5.65 0.80 -9.31
C THR A 37 4.54 -0.23 -9.53
N LEU A 38 3.83 -0.66 -8.49
CA LEU A 38 2.67 -1.56 -8.60
C LEU A 38 1.38 -0.81 -8.95
N LEU A 39 1.29 0.50 -8.65
CA LEU A 39 0.08 1.28 -8.92
C LEU A 39 -0.39 1.22 -10.37
N PRO A 40 0.49 1.36 -11.40
CA PRO A 40 0.07 1.25 -12.79
C PRO A 40 -0.56 -0.12 -13.11
N ILE A 41 -0.06 -1.20 -12.51
CA ILE A 41 -0.58 -2.57 -12.73
C ILE A 41 -2.01 -2.67 -12.22
N PHE A 42 -2.27 -2.15 -11.01
CA PHE A 42 -3.63 -2.13 -10.46
C PHE A 42 -4.59 -1.25 -11.27
N VAL A 43 -4.09 -0.14 -11.82
CA VAL A 43 -4.88 0.70 -12.73
C VAL A 43 -5.25 -0.06 -14.00
N GLU A 44 -4.31 -0.78 -14.61
CA GLU A 44 -4.60 -1.59 -15.81
C GLU A 44 -5.57 -2.74 -15.51
N LEU A 45 -5.45 -3.38 -14.34
CA LEU A 45 -6.43 -4.38 -13.89
C LEU A 45 -7.84 -3.76 -13.74
N GLY A 46 -7.94 -2.57 -13.17
CA GLY A 46 -9.22 -1.85 -13.07
C GLY A 46 -9.79 -1.45 -14.43
N LYS A 47 -8.93 -1.10 -15.40
CA LYS A 47 -9.37 -0.84 -16.79
C LYS A 47 -9.87 -2.11 -17.47
N TRP A 48 -9.20 -3.23 -17.26
CA TRP A 48 -9.65 -4.53 -17.76
C TRP A 48 -11.03 -4.88 -17.21
N GLU A 49 -11.24 -4.74 -15.91
CA GLU A 49 -12.54 -5.02 -15.27
C GLU A 49 -13.65 -4.16 -15.88
N LYS A 50 -13.44 -2.84 -15.98
CA LYS A 50 -14.40 -1.93 -16.61
C LYS A 50 -14.69 -2.25 -18.07
N LYS A 51 -13.74 -2.86 -18.78
CA LYS A 51 -13.90 -3.21 -20.19
C LYS A 51 -14.76 -4.46 -20.40
N TYR A 52 -14.74 -5.40 -19.45
CA TYR A 52 -15.36 -6.72 -19.63
C TYR A 52 -16.55 -7.00 -18.69
N ASN A 53 -16.71 -6.24 -17.60
CA ASN A 53 -17.70 -6.51 -16.55
C ASN A 53 -18.63 -5.32 -16.22
N SER A 54 -18.63 -4.25 -17.02
CA SER A 54 -19.56 -3.11 -16.86
C SER A 54 -20.69 -3.09 -17.87
#